data_AF-A0A6B1XD41-F1
#
_entry.id   AF-A0A6B1XD41-F1
#
_cell.length_a   1.000
_cell.length_b   1.000
_cell.length_c   1.000
_cell.angle_alpha   90.00
_cell.angle_beta   90.00
_cell.angle_gamma   90.00
#
_symmetry.space_group_name_H-M   'P 1'
#
loop_
_entity.id
_entity.type
_entity.pdbx_description
1 polymer ?
#
loop_
_entity_poly.entity_id
_entity_poly.type
_entity_poly.pdbx_seq_one_letter_code
_entity_poly.pdbx_strand_id
1 'polypeptide(L)'
;MADEAVLKVQKWLNSTYGNVEGFKKAPENGQTGWATIYSLREGLQYELKVSPLGEGFGNATRKAVDGFVENLKLNYKGNVAKLIQGAFWCKGISPNDFSTVYSADTIAAVKKLQSDAGITANGTMTTNLMAALFDMSAFVLVQNGDAKIRAMQQWLNANYESYIGIRPCDGIYQRDTNEALIYALQAIEGMSPSEANGYYGNQTIALTPTVKVGEHGNIVKLIQYGLYVNNYYQSGAFDGYFSTTVANEIVAFRKFMILPDGSLSSA
;
A
#
# COMPACT_ATOMS: atom_id res chain seq x y z
N MET A 1 -22.54 -2.54 13.07
CA MET A 1 -22.88 -1.37 13.91
C MET A 1 -22.53 -0.12 13.11
N ALA A 2 -23.34 0.93 13.17
CA ALA A 2 -23.06 2.17 12.44
C ALA A 2 -22.02 3.02 13.20
N ASP A 3 -21.05 3.56 12.49
CA ASP A 3 -20.08 4.53 13.00
C ASP A 3 -20.62 5.95 12.74
N GLU A 4 -20.74 6.74 13.81
CA GLU A 4 -21.31 8.09 13.74
C GLU A 4 -20.43 9.07 12.96
N ALA A 5 -19.11 8.91 13.02
CA ALA A 5 -18.18 9.74 12.26
C ALA A 5 -18.29 9.43 10.77
N VAL A 6 -18.39 8.15 10.39
CA VAL A 6 -18.65 7.74 9.00
C VAL A 6 -20.00 8.27 8.51
N LEU A 7 -21.06 8.17 9.32
CA LEU A 7 -22.38 8.71 8.96
C LEU A 7 -22.33 10.23 8.72
N LYS A 8 -21.58 10.96 9.55
CA LYS A 8 -21.36 12.41 9.40
C LYS A 8 -20.64 12.73 8.09
N VAL A 9 -19.66 11.92 7.70
CA VAL A 9 -18.95 12.04 6.41
C VAL A 9 -19.91 11.82 5.24
N GLN A 10 -20.69 10.73 5.26
CA GLN A 10 -21.64 10.39 4.19
C GLN A 10 -22.68 11.48 3.96
N LYS A 11 -23.28 11.99 5.04
CA LYS A 11 -24.23 13.12 4.99
C LYS A 11 -23.60 14.39 4.42
N TRP A 12 -22.38 14.71 4.86
CA TRP A 12 -21.67 15.89 4.37
C TRP A 12 -21.33 15.78 2.88
N LEU A 13 -20.89 14.61 2.41
CA LEU A 13 -20.63 14.34 1.00
C LEU A 13 -21.89 14.56 0.16
N ASN A 14 -23.02 13.96 0.55
CA ASN A 14 -24.28 14.08 -0.16
C ASN A 14 -24.81 15.52 -0.17
N SER A 15 -24.67 16.25 0.94
CA SER A 15 -25.09 17.64 1.01
C SER A 15 -24.20 18.58 0.19
N THR A 16 -22.90 18.29 0.07
CA THR A 16 -21.92 19.18 -0.56
C THR A 16 -21.83 18.93 -2.07
N TYR A 17 -21.84 17.65 -2.47
CA TYR A 17 -21.58 17.23 -3.84
C TYR A 17 -22.78 16.54 -4.51
N GLY A 18 -23.88 16.30 -3.80
CA GLY A 18 -25.01 15.51 -4.31
C GLY A 18 -25.75 16.08 -5.52
N ASN A 19 -25.46 17.33 -5.91
CA ASN A 19 -25.98 18.00 -7.11
C ASN A 19 -24.90 18.21 -8.19
N VAL A 20 -23.67 17.75 -7.95
CA VAL A 20 -22.57 17.80 -8.93
C VAL A 20 -22.79 16.70 -9.97
N GLU A 21 -22.73 17.08 -11.24
CA GLU A 21 -22.85 16.12 -12.35
C GLU A 21 -21.78 15.02 -12.26
N GLY A 22 -22.20 13.76 -12.37
CA GLY A 22 -21.32 12.60 -12.27
C GLY A 22 -21.02 12.13 -10.83
N PHE A 23 -21.39 12.88 -9.80
CA PHE A 23 -21.20 12.48 -8.40
C PHE A 23 -22.26 11.45 -7.96
N LYS A 24 -21.81 10.36 -7.34
CA LYS A 24 -22.66 9.31 -6.75
C LYS A 24 -22.76 9.48 -5.25
N LYS A 25 -23.98 9.54 -4.74
CA LYS A 25 -24.26 9.71 -3.31
C LYS A 25 -23.80 8.51 -2.49
N ALA A 26 -23.20 8.80 -1.33
CA ALA A 26 -22.82 7.78 -0.36
C ALA A 26 -24.07 7.26 0.37
N PRO A 27 -24.11 5.97 0.76
CA PRO A 27 -25.20 5.44 1.57
C PRO A 27 -25.10 6.00 2.99
N GLU A 28 -26.09 6.76 3.48
CA GLU A 28 -26.07 7.36 4.83
C GLU A 28 -26.42 6.34 5.93
N ASN A 29 -25.58 5.32 6.07
CA ASN A 29 -25.81 4.19 6.98
C ASN A 29 -24.73 4.05 8.07
N GLY A 30 -23.73 4.92 8.10
CA GLY A 30 -22.60 4.88 9.03
C GLY A 30 -21.66 3.69 8.81
N GLN A 31 -21.76 3.00 7.68
CA GLN A 31 -20.88 1.89 7.34
C GLN A 31 -19.86 2.36 6.30
N THR A 32 -18.58 2.13 6.58
CA THR A 32 -17.54 2.28 5.56
C THR A 32 -17.75 1.25 4.45
N GLY A 33 -17.14 1.47 3.29
CA GLY A 33 -17.25 0.58 2.13
C GLY A 33 -17.00 1.29 0.82
N TRP A 34 -16.93 0.51 -0.26
CA TRP A 34 -16.60 1.01 -1.60
C TRP A 34 -17.45 2.20 -2.03
N ALA A 35 -18.78 2.16 -1.82
CA ALA A 35 -19.65 3.27 -2.18
C ALA A 35 -19.27 4.59 -1.49
N THR A 36 -18.91 4.55 -0.20
CA THR A 36 -18.46 5.74 0.54
C THR A 36 -17.09 6.21 0.05
N ILE A 37 -16.16 5.29 -0.24
CA ILE A 37 -14.84 5.62 -0.81
C ILE A 37 -14.97 6.22 -2.22
N TYR A 38 -15.89 5.73 -3.05
CA TYR A 38 -16.16 6.28 -4.37
C TYR A 38 -16.68 7.72 -4.28
N SER A 39 -17.66 7.99 -3.41
CA SER A 39 -18.11 9.36 -3.17
C SER A 39 -16.98 10.27 -2.64
N LEU A 40 -16.10 9.78 -1.76
CA LEU A 40 -14.92 10.52 -1.31
C LEU A 40 -13.96 10.84 -2.48
N ARG A 41 -13.69 9.86 -3.36
CA ARG A 41 -12.84 10.04 -4.55
C ARG A 41 -13.44 11.04 -5.53
N GLU A 42 -14.73 10.93 -5.83
CA GLU A 42 -15.44 11.82 -6.74
C GLU A 42 -15.49 13.26 -6.19
N GLY A 43 -15.68 13.42 -4.87
CA GLY A 43 -15.55 14.70 -4.19
C GLY A 43 -14.14 15.30 -4.32
N LEU A 44 -13.09 14.49 -4.10
CA LEU A 44 -11.69 14.91 -4.29
C LEU A 44 -11.42 15.34 -5.74
N GLN A 45 -11.88 14.55 -6.70
CA GLN A 45 -11.76 14.86 -8.13
C GLN A 45 -12.44 16.18 -8.48
N TYR A 46 -13.64 16.44 -7.95
CA TYR A 46 -14.33 17.72 -8.17
C TYR A 46 -13.58 18.92 -7.59
N GLU A 47 -13.06 18.81 -6.37
CA GLU A 47 -12.25 19.87 -5.74
C GLU A 47 -10.97 20.15 -6.55
N LEU A 48 -10.35 19.10 -7.10
CA LEU A 48 -9.12 19.17 -7.90
C LEU A 48 -9.35 19.35 -9.40
N LYS A 49 -10.59 19.60 -9.83
CA LYS A 49 -10.97 19.88 -11.24
C LYS A 49 -10.64 18.74 -12.21
N VAL A 50 -10.71 17.49 -11.75
CA VAL A 50 -10.68 16.30 -12.60
C VAL A 50 -12.05 16.10 -13.23
N SER A 51 -12.09 15.86 -14.54
CA SER A 51 -13.31 15.58 -15.30
C SER A 51 -13.04 14.55 -16.41
N PRO A 52 -13.96 13.61 -16.68
CA PRO A 52 -15.17 13.34 -15.90
C PRO A 52 -14.84 12.78 -14.51
N LEU A 53 -15.79 12.88 -13.57
CA LEU A 53 -15.69 12.20 -12.27
C LEU A 53 -15.77 10.68 -12.46
N GLY A 54 -15.14 9.93 -11.57
CA GLY A 54 -15.23 8.48 -11.55
C GLY A 54 -14.70 7.82 -10.28
N GLU A 55 -15.03 6.54 -10.14
CA GLU A 55 -14.76 5.74 -8.93
C GLU A 55 -13.27 5.42 -8.70
N GLY A 56 -12.42 5.64 -9.71
CA GLY A 56 -11.01 5.24 -9.70
C GLY A 56 -10.02 6.33 -9.27
N PHE A 57 -8.84 5.90 -8.81
CA PHE A 57 -7.68 6.77 -8.57
C PHE A 57 -6.67 6.64 -9.72
N GLY A 58 -7.14 6.87 -10.95
CA GLY A 58 -6.35 6.70 -12.19
C GLY A 58 -5.37 7.84 -12.45
N ASN A 59 -4.74 7.83 -13.63
CA ASN A 59 -3.70 8.79 -14.01
C ASN A 59 -4.13 10.26 -13.91
N ALA A 60 -5.37 10.58 -14.31
CA ALA A 60 -5.90 11.95 -14.20
C ALA A 60 -5.99 12.42 -12.73
N THR A 61 -6.54 11.58 -11.85
CA THR A 61 -6.63 11.84 -10.41
C THR A 61 -5.24 11.94 -9.78
N ARG A 62 -4.33 11.01 -10.10
CA ARG A 62 -2.94 11.05 -9.63
C ARG A 62 -2.25 12.35 -10.00
N LYS A 63 -2.33 12.77 -11.26
CA LYS A 63 -1.74 14.03 -11.74
C LYS A 63 -2.31 15.25 -11.03
N ALA A 64 -3.63 15.29 -10.81
CA ALA A 64 -4.27 16.41 -10.13
C ALA A 64 -3.87 16.47 -8.64
N VAL A 65 -3.77 15.32 -7.98
CA VAL A 65 -3.29 15.22 -6.59
C VAL A 65 -1.82 15.61 -6.49
N ASP A 66 -0.98 15.15 -7.42
CA ASP A 66 0.44 15.46 -7.45
C ASP A 66 0.71 16.97 -7.52
N GLY A 67 -0.02 17.69 -8.38
CA GLY A 67 0.04 19.15 -8.44
C GLY A 67 -0.59 19.88 -7.25
N PHE A 68 -1.17 19.16 -6.28
CA PHE A 68 -1.91 19.75 -5.17
C PHE A 68 -1.32 19.46 -3.78
N VAL A 69 -0.70 18.29 -3.57
CA VAL A 69 -0.29 17.79 -2.23
C VAL A 69 0.63 18.75 -1.47
N GLU A 70 1.46 19.56 -2.15
CA GLU A 70 2.32 20.56 -1.50
C GLU A 70 1.54 21.66 -0.75
N ASN A 71 0.26 21.85 -1.09
CA ASN A 71 -0.62 22.79 -0.38
C ASN A 71 -1.10 22.25 0.98
N LEU A 72 -1.03 20.94 1.22
CA LEU A 72 -1.55 20.26 2.42
C LEU A 72 -0.58 20.38 3.59
N LYS A 73 -0.54 21.57 4.17
CA LYS A 73 0.25 21.91 5.36
C LYS A 73 -0.64 22.44 6.48
N LEU A 74 -0.07 22.57 7.67
CA LEU A 74 -0.78 23.11 8.85
C LEU A 74 -1.52 24.40 8.48
N ASN A 75 -2.81 24.46 8.84
CA ASN A 75 -3.73 25.57 8.58
C ASN A 75 -4.15 25.77 7.11
N TYR A 76 -3.85 24.84 6.18
CA TYR A 76 -4.52 24.84 4.88
C TYR A 76 -6.04 24.85 5.07
N LYS A 77 -6.77 25.60 4.23
CA LYS A 77 -8.23 25.73 4.29
C LYS A 77 -8.86 25.31 2.97
N GLY A 78 -9.77 24.35 3.02
CA GLY A 78 -10.56 23.91 1.88
C GLY A 78 -11.20 22.55 2.11
N ASN A 79 -12.15 22.19 1.24
CA ASN A 79 -12.86 20.91 1.34
C ASN A 79 -11.94 19.70 1.19
N VAL A 80 -10.78 19.83 0.52
CA VAL A 80 -9.79 18.74 0.45
C VAL A 80 -9.32 18.30 1.83
N ALA A 81 -9.15 19.21 2.80
CA ALA A 81 -8.84 18.83 4.18
C ALA A 81 -9.95 17.98 4.80
N LYS A 82 -11.21 18.38 4.57
CA LYS A 82 -12.38 17.68 5.09
C LYS A 82 -12.59 16.30 4.44
N LEU A 83 -12.30 16.18 3.15
CA LEU A 83 -12.26 14.90 2.43
C LEU A 83 -11.22 13.96 3.00
N ILE A 84 -9.99 14.46 3.25
CA ILE A 84 -8.90 13.69 3.85
C ILE A 84 -9.30 13.19 5.25
N GLN A 85 -9.84 14.07 6.09
CA GLN A 85 -10.35 13.70 7.41
C GLN A 85 -11.47 12.65 7.32
N GLY A 86 -12.40 12.82 6.38
CA GLY A 86 -13.46 11.85 6.13
C GLY A 86 -12.95 10.48 5.68
N ALA A 87 -11.92 10.46 4.84
CA ALA A 87 -11.25 9.24 4.42
C ALA A 87 -10.50 8.56 5.58
N PHE A 88 -9.91 9.33 6.51
CA PHE A 88 -9.30 8.77 7.73
C PHE A 88 -10.32 8.07 8.62
N TRP A 89 -11.50 8.67 8.84
CA TRP A 89 -12.59 8.00 9.56
C TRP A 89 -12.98 6.68 8.87
N CYS A 90 -13.07 6.66 7.54
CA CYS A 90 -13.36 5.44 6.78
C CYS A 90 -12.22 4.40 6.85
N LYS A 91 -10.98 4.84 7.14
CA LYS A 91 -9.79 4.01 7.36
C LYS A 91 -9.66 3.49 8.80
N GLY A 92 -10.52 3.95 9.72
CA GLY A 92 -10.43 3.62 11.14
C GLY A 92 -9.32 4.38 11.88
N ILE A 93 -8.81 5.48 11.31
CA ILE A 93 -7.87 6.39 11.97
C ILE A 93 -8.65 7.65 12.36
N SER A 94 -8.65 8.03 13.63
CA SER A 94 -9.29 9.29 14.06
C SER A 94 -8.39 10.49 13.74
N PRO A 95 -8.81 11.42 12.89
CA PRO A 95 -8.18 12.72 12.76
C PRO A 95 -8.64 13.72 13.83
N ASN A 96 -9.48 13.34 14.80
CA ASN A 96 -10.13 14.17 15.85
C ASN A 96 -10.96 15.38 15.35
N ASP A 97 -10.80 15.75 14.08
CA ASP A 97 -11.41 16.89 13.42
C ASP A 97 -12.25 16.43 12.22
N PHE A 98 -13.22 17.25 11.85
CA PHE A 98 -13.98 17.12 10.62
C PHE A 98 -14.42 18.50 10.13
N SER A 99 -13.43 19.27 9.67
CA SER A 99 -13.50 20.68 9.29
C SER A 99 -12.83 20.92 7.94
N THR A 100 -12.91 22.15 7.43
CA THR A 100 -12.16 22.54 6.23
C THR A 100 -10.71 22.91 6.53
N VAL A 101 -10.21 22.70 7.75
CA VAL A 101 -8.84 23.06 8.15
C VAL A 101 -7.96 21.83 8.23
N TYR A 102 -6.79 21.86 7.57
CA TYR A 102 -5.76 20.85 7.73
C TYR A 102 -5.00 21.09 9.04
N SER A 103 -5.53 20.49 10.11
CA SER A 103 -5.11 20.71 11.49
C SER A 103 -3.87 19.91 11.88
N ALA A 104 -3.35 20.18 13.08
CA ALA A 104 -2.30 19.36 13.68
C ALA A 104 -2.76 17.90 13.90
N ASP A 105 -4.04 17.68 14.22
CA ASP A 105 -4.61 16.34 14.34
C ASP A 105 -4.69 15.63 12.98
N THR A 106 -5.03 16.34 11.89
CA THR A 106 -4.93 15.77 10.53
C THR A 106 -3.51 15.31 10.24
N ILE A 107 -2.49 16.12 10.57
CA ILE A 107 -1.08 15.75 10.39
C ILE A 107 -0.71 14.53 11.25
N ALA A 108 -1.23 14.44 12.47
CA ALA A 108 -1.02 13.27 13.33
C ALA A 108 -1.64 11.99 12.73
N ALA A 109 -2.83 12.08 12.13
CA ALA A 109 -3.44 10.98 11.39
C ALA A 109 -2.60 10.55 10.16
N VAL A 110 -2.00 11.51 9.44
CA VAL A 110 -1.03 11.20 8.37
C VAL A 110 0.16 10.41 8.90
N LYS A 111 0.77 10.88 10.01
CA LYS A 111 1.89 10.16 10.63
C LYS A 111 1.51 8.74 11.06
N LYS A 112 0.30 8.56 11.57
CA LYS A 112 -0.22 7.24 11.95
C LYS A 112 -0.31 6.32 10.72
N LEU A 113 -0.91 6.79 9.63
CA LEU A 113 -1.01 6.00 8.39
C LEU A 113 0.36 5.68 7.80
N GLN A 114 1.30 6.64 7.80
CA GLN A 114 2.68 6.41 7.35
C GLN A 114 3.37 5.31 8.17
N SER A 115 3.25 5.37 9.49
CA SER A 115 3.79 4.35 10.40
C SER A 115 3.16 2.98 10.15
N ASP A 116 1.85 2.95 9.96
CA ASP A 116 1.10 1.72 9.67
C ASP A 116 1.50 1.11 8.32
N ALA A 117 1.74 1.96 7.32
CA ALA A 117 2.22 1.57 6.00
C ALA A 117 3.72 1.20 5.95
N GLY A 118 4.47 1.43 7.04
CA GLY A 118 5.90 1.12 7.11
C GLY A 118 6.82 2.19 6.51
N ILE A 119 6.30 3.36 6.15
CA ILE A 119 7.08 4.45 5.56
C ILE A 119 7.41 5.53 6.61
N THR A 120 8.31 6.45 6.26
CA THR A 120 8.75 7.53 7.16
C THR A 120 7.57 8.40 7.62
N ALA A 121 7.32 8.42 8.93
CA ALA A 121 6.20 9.15 9.56
C ALA A 121 6.48 10.65 9.76
N ASN A 122 6.70 11.38 8.67
CA ASN A 122 7.00 12.82 8.70
C ASN A 122 5.74 13.72 8.73
N GLY A 123 4.55 13.17 8.48
CA GLY A 123 3.27 13.88 8.44
C GLY A 123 2.96 14.59 7.13
N THR A 124 3.82 14.42 6.12
CA THR A 124 3.62 14.98 4.77
C THR A 124 2.74 14.04 3.94
N MET A 125 1.67 14.57 3.37
CA MET A 125 0.84 13.83 2.42
C MET A 125 1.53 13.74 1.06
N THR A 126 1.59 12.55 0.47
CA THR A 126 2.12 12.31 -0.88
C THR A 126 1.00 11.81 -1.80
N THR A 127 1.23 11.82 -3.11
CA THR A 127 0.28 11.29 -4.11
C THR A 127 -0.04 9.81 -3.87
N ASN A 128 0.96 8.98 -3.54
CA ASN A 128 0.75 7.57 -3.22
C ASN A 128 0.01 7.39 -1.90
N LEU A 129 0.31 8.20 -0.88
CA LEU A 129 -0.38 8.13 0.41
C LEU A 129 -1.84 8.58 0.28
N MET A 130 -2.12 9.57 -0.55
CA MET A 130 -3.49 9.98 -0.89
C MET A 130 -4.24 8.84 -1.59
N ALA A 131 -3.61 8.19 -2.57
CA ALA A 131 -4.21 7.05 -3.26
C ALA A 131 -4.55 5.91 -2.28
N ALA A 132 -3.62 5.58 -1.38
CA ALA A 132 -3.79 4.58 -0.33
C ALA A 132 -4.87 4.95 0.69
N LEU A 133 -4.97 6.23 1.07
CA LEU A 133 -5.98 6.73 2.00
C LEU A 133 -7.38 6.62 1.39
N PHE A 134 -7.53 7.05 0.13
CA PHE A 134 -8.79 6.99 -0.61
C PHE A 134 -9.01 5.60 -1.21
N ASP A 135 -8.75 4.53 -0.46
CA ASP A 135 -8.96 3.15 -0.87
C ASP A 135 -9.45 2.29 0.30
N MET A 136 -9.98 1.10 0.03
CA MET A 136 -10.39 0.15 1.09
C MET A 136 -9.23 -0.64 1.69
N SER A 137 -8.00 -0.46 1.19
CA SER A 137 -6.77 -1.04 1.74
C SER A 137 -6.65 -0.85 3.27
N ALA A 138 -6.37 -1.94 4.00
CA ALA A 138 -6.09 -1.92 5.43
C ALA A 138 -4.58 -1.85 5.73
N PHE A 139 -4.19 -1.04 6.71
CA PHE A 139 -2.78 -0.81 7.09
C PHE A 139 -2.43 -1.29 8.51
N VAL A 140 -3.41 -1.88 9.18
CA VAL A 140 -3.27 -2.50 10.49
C VAL A 140 -3.43 -4.01 10.36
N LEU A 141 -2.83 -4.76 11.28
CA LEU A 141 -2.99 -6.21 11.32
C LEU A 141 -4.47 -6.57 11.49
N VAL A 142 -5.05 -7.25 10.51
CA VAL A 142 -6.47 -7.65 10.57
C VAL A 142 -6.63 -8.91 11.41
N GLN A 143 -7.87 -9.24 11.74
CA GLN A 143 -8.18 -10.52 12.37
C GLN A 143 -7.71 -11.68 11.47
N ASN A 144 -7.01 -12.66 12.06
CA ASN A 144 -6.35 -13.77 11.36
C ASN A 144 -5.19 -13.35 10.42
N GLY A 145 -4.76 -12.08 10.47
CA GLY A 145 -3.55 -11.63 9.81
C GLY A 145 -2.30 -12.13 10.53
N ASP A 146 -1.22 -12.25 9.76
CA ASP A 146 0.10 -12.64 10.26
C ASP A 146 1.01 -11.42 10.41
N ALA A 147 1.57 -11.24 11.60
CA ALA A 147 2.48 -10.14 11.91
C ALA A 147 3.76 -10.14 11.05
N LYS A 148 4.26 -11.32 10.63
CA LYS A 148 5.42 -11.45 9.74
C LYS A 148 5.07 -11.06 8.30
N ILE A 149 3.89 -11.43 7.82
CA ILE A 149 3.38 -10.96 6.53
C ILE A 149 3.20 -9.45 6.55
N ARG A 150 2.66 -8.90 7.65
CA ARG A 150 2.54 -7.45 7.80
C ARG A 150 3.90 -6.76 7.78
N ALA A 151 4.90 -7.30 8.48
CA ALA A 151 6.26 -6.77 8.45
C ALA A 151 6.88 -6.81 7.04
N MET A 152 6.60 -7.87 6.26
CA MET A 152 6.97 -7.95 4.85
C MET A 152 6.30 -6.85 4.02
N GLN A 153 4.99 -6.67 4.14
CA GLN A 153 4.23 -5.63 3.42
C GLN A 153 4.75 -4.22 3.74
N GLN A 154 5.01 -3.94 5.02
CA GLN A 154 5.60 -2.67 5.46
C GLN A 154 7.02 -2.47 4.88
N TRP A 155 7.84 -3.52 4.88
CA TRP A 155 9.17 -3.48 4.28
C TRP A 155 9.10 -3.24 2.77
N LEU A 156 8.14 -3.86 2.07
CA LEU A 156 7.92 -3.66 0.64
C LEU A 156 7.56 -2.19 0.34
N ASN A 157 6.60 -1.62 1.07
CA ASN A 157 6.25 -0.20 0.93
C ASN A 157 7.46 0.71 1.20
N ALA A 158 8.20 0.46 2.27
CA ALA A 158 9.34 1.30 2.66
C ALA A 158 10.47 1.35 1.62
N ASN A 159 10.70 0.25 0.90
CA ASN A 159 11.87 0.10 0.04
C ASN A 159 11.54 0.18 -1.46
N TYR A 160 10.28 -0.05 -1.85
CA TYR A 160 9.89 -0.18 -3.25
C TYR A 160 8.66 0.65 -3.63
N GLU A 161 8.30 1.67 -2.84
CA GLU A 161 7.14 2.55 -3.10
C GLU A 161 7.09 3.07 -4.55
N SER A 162 8.24 3.41 -5.15
CA SER A 162 8.30 3.90 -6.53
C SER A 162 7.86 2.88 -7.59
N TYR A 163 7.90 1.58 -7.25
CA TYR A 163 7.49 0.48 -8.12
C TYR A 163 6.05 0.05 -7.84
N ILE A 164 5.68 -0.02 -6.56
CA ILE A 164 4.44 -0.67 -6.13
C ILE A 164 3.36 0.29 -5.62
N GLY A 165 3.69 1.56 -5.45
CA GLY A 165 2.90 2.51 -4.68
C GLY A 165 2.90 2.18 -3.18
N ILE A 166 1.86 2.60 -2.47
CA ILE A 166 1.61 2.18 -1.09
C ILE A 166 0.50 1.14 -1.10
N ARG A 167 0.81 -0.09 -0.66
CA ARG A 167 -0.08 -1.25 -0.64
C ARG A 167 -0.52 -1.62 0.79
N PRO A 168 -1.62 -2.36 0.98
CA PRO A 168 -2.08 -2.82 2.29
C PRO A 168 -0.98 -3.43 3.17
N CYS A 169 -1.08 -3.21 4.48
CA CYS A 169 -0.25 -3.81 5.52
C CYS A 169 -1.15 -4.56 6.52
N ASP A 170 -2.00 -5.44 5.98
CA ASP A 170 -3.05 -6.16 6.69
C ASP A 170 -2.58 -7.48 7.32
N GLY A 171 -1.41 -7.99 6.92
CA GLY A 171 -0.91 -9.30 7.34
C GLY A 171 -1.50 -10.47 6.55
N ILE A 172 -2.16 -10.22 5.42
CA ILE A 172 -2.72 -11.27 4.55
C ILE A 172 -1.88 -11.37 3.27
N TYR A 173 -1.28 -12.55 3.04
CA TYR A 173 -0.58 -12.81 1.79
C TYR A 173 -1.59 -13.08 0.68
N GLN A 174 -1.56 -12.24 -0.34
CA GLN A 174 -2.47 -12.28 -1.47
C GLN A 174 -1.76 -11.89 -2.76
N ARG A 175 -2.48 -11.90 -3.89
CA ARG A 175 -1.92 -11.63 -5.22
C ARG A 175 -1.09 -10.35 -5.27
N ASP A 176 -1.59 -9.27 -4.67
CA ASP A 176 -0.90 -7.97 -4.67
C ASP A 176 0.39 -8.00 -3.83
N THR A 177 0.44 -8.80 -2.76
CA THR A 177 1.69 -8.97 -2.00
C THR A 177 2.70 -9.81 -2.79
N ASN A 178 2.24 -10.86 -3.49
CA ASN A 178 3.09 -11.65 -4.38
C ASN A 178 3.66 -10.82 -5.54
N GLU A 179 2.82 -10.02 -6.19
CA GLU A 179 3.26 -9.12 -7.26
C GLU A 179 4.29 -8.10 -6.73
N ALA A 180 4.09 -7.56 -5.53
CA ALA A 180 5.05 -6.66 -4.90
C ALA A 180 6.41 -7.33 -4.60
N LEU A 181 6.44 -8.62 -4.26
CA LEU A 181 7.69 -9.38 -4.14
C LEU A 181 8.42 -9.49 -5.49
N ILE A 182 7.69 -9.64 -6.60
CA ILE A 182 8.28 -9.68 -7.95
C ILE A 182 8.83 -8.30 -8.34
N TYR A 183 8.09 -7.21 -8.08
CA TYR A 183 8.61 -5.85 -8.28
C TYR A 183 9.87 -5.59 -7.44
N ALA A 184 9.90 -6.07 -6.19
CA ALA A 184 11.09 -5.96 -5.35
C ALA A 184 12.30 -6.70 -5.95
N LEU A 185 12.08 -7.90 -6.51
CA LEU A 185 13.13 -8.62 -7.24
C LEU A 185 13.63 -7.81 -8.45
N GLN A 186 12.71 -7.34 -9.29
CA GLN A 186 13.06 -6.56 -10.50
C GLN A 186 13.84 -5.29 -10.15
N ALA A 187 13.49 -4.61 -9.06
CA ALA A 187 14.24 -3.47 -8.55
C ALA A 187 15.65 -3.87 -8.06
N ILE A 188 15.80 -5.01 -7.39
CA ILE A 188 17.10 -5.55 -6.96
C ILE A 188 17.97 -5.93 -8.16
N GLU A 189 17.36 -6.44 -9.22
CA GLU A 189 17.99 -6.76 -10.51
C GLU A 189 18.41 -5.51 -11.30
N GLY A 190 18.04 -4.31 -10.82
CA GLY A 190 18.42 -3.02 -11.40
C GLY A 190 17.46 -2.48 -12.46
N MET A 191 16.28 -3.08 -12.64
CA MET A 191 15.25 -2.51 -13.53
C MET A 191 14.71 -1.21 -12.94
N SER A 192 14.50 -0.20 -13.78
CA SER A 192 13.81 1.03 -13.38
C SER A 192 12.31 0.79 -13.15
N PRO A 193 11.61 1.71 -12.44
CA PRO A 193 10.15 1.60 -12.28
C PRO A 193 9.35 1.55 -13.58
N SER A 194 9.89 2.09 -14.68
CA SER A 194 9.27 2.02 -16.01
C SER A 194 9.50 0.70 -16.75
N GLU A 195 10.53 -0.06 -16.36
CA GLU A 195 10.86 -1.36 -16.97
C GLU A 195 10.24 -2.52 -16.19
N ALA A 196 10.21 -2.41 -14.86
CA ALA A 196 9.60 -3.40 -13.98
C ALA A 196 8.09 -3.52 -14.27
N ASN A 197 7.56 -4.75 -14.21
CA ASN A 197 6.19 -5.05 -14.60
C ASN A 197 5.49 -6.06 -13.69
N GLY A 198 6.14 -6.53 -12.61
CA GLY A 198 5.55 -7.46 -11.66
C GLY A 198 5.39 -8.89 -12.19
N TYR A 199 5.93 -9.21 -13.37
CA TYR A 199 5.91 -10.55 -13.95
C TYR A 199 7.29 -11.21 -13.90
N TYR A 200 7.33 -12.45 -13.40
CA TYR A 200 8.54 -13.26 -13.41
C TYR A 200 8.77 -13.89 -14.79
N GLY A 201 9.24 -13.09 -15.75
CA GLY A 201 9.48 -13.48 -17.14
C GLY A 201 10.96 -13.68 -17.48
N ASN A 202 11.26 -13.85 -18.77
CA ASN A 202 12.62 -14.13 -19.27
C ASN A 202 13.68 -13.12 -18.79
N GLN A 203 13.34 -11.83 -18.74
CA GLN A 203 14.28 -10.80 -18.29
C GLN A 203 14.59 -10.93 -16.80
N THR A 204 13.57 -11.14 -15.97
CA THR A 204 13.77 -11.43 -14.54
C THR A 204 14.62 -12.69 -14.37
N ILE A 205 14.28 -13.79 -15.05
CA ILE A 205 15.08 -15.03 -15.03
C ILE A 205 16.56 -14.79 -15.37
N ALA A 206 16.83 -13.99 -16.41
CA ALA A 206 18.18 -13.71 -16.86
C ALA A 206 18.99 -12.85 -15.88
N LEU A 207 18.33 -12.02 -15.07
CA LEU A 207 18.97 -11.11 -14.13
C LEU A 207 18.96 -11.61 -12.68
N THR A 208 18.14 -12.61 -12.35
CA THR A 208 18.02 -13.14 -10.99
C THR A 208 19.39 -13.62 -10.50
N PRO A 209 19.94 -12.99 -9.45
CA PRO A 209 21.30 -13.27 -9.01
C PRO A 209 21.39 -14.63 -8.29
N THR A 210 22.56 -15.25 -8.38
CA THR A 210 22.91 -16.38 -7.50
C THR A 210 23.45 -15.83 -6.18
N VAL A 211 22.95 -16.38 -5.08
CA VAL A 211 23.37 -16.04 -3.72
C VAL A 211 23.97 -17.25 -3.00
N LYS A 212 24.90 -17.02 -2.07
CA LYS A 212 25.59 -18.07 -1.28
C LYS A 212 25.56 -17.80 0.21
N VAL A 213 25.77 -18.86 1.00
CA VAL A 213 25.89 -18.77 2.46
C VAL A 213 26.95 -17.74 2.85
N GLY A 214 26.60 -16.87 3.79
CA GLY A 214 27.45 -15.76 4.23
C GLY A 214 27.12 -14.40 3.60
N GLU A 215 26.33 -14.37 2.53
CA GLU A 215 25.93 -13.11 1.90
C GLU A 215 24.81 -12.38 2.64
N HIS A 216 24.74 -11.07 2.41
CA HIS A 216 23.74 -10.19 2.99
C HIS A 216 23.07 -9.33 1.92
N GLY A 217 21.83 -8.92 2.16
CA GLY A 217 21.16 -7.88 1.39
C GLY A 217 19.68 -8.12 1.15
N ASN A 218 19.06 -7.21 0.41
CA ASN A 218 17.63 -7.26 0.13
C ASN A 218 17.23 -8.50 -0.70
N ILE A 219 18.11 -9.01 -1.55
CA ILE A 219 17.87 -10.28 -2.27
C ILE A 219 17.67 -11.44 -1.30
N VAL A 220 18.50 -11.53 -0.27
CA VAL A 220 18.40 -12.60 0.72
C VAL A 220 17.15 -12.42 1.57
N LYS A 221 16.83 -11.18 1.94
CA LYS A 221 15.59 -10.87 2.68
C LYS A 221 14.34 -11.24 1.87
N LEU A 222 14.38 -10.99 0.57
CA LEU A 222 13.31 -11.40 -0.35
C LEU A 222 13.17 -12.92 -0.42
N ILE A 223 14.28 -13.66 -0.46
CA ILE A 223 14.27 -15.13 -0.40
C ILE A 223 13.70 -15.63 0.94
N GLN A 224 14.10 -15.04 2.06
CA GLN A 224 13.58 -15.39 3.39
C GLN A 224 12.05 -15.21 3.44
N TYR A 225 11.53 -14.11 2.90
CA TYR A 225 10.08 -13.89 2.77
C TYR A 225 9.42 -14.86 1.79
N GLY A 226 10.04 -15.16 0.65
CA GLY A 226 9.56 -16.13 -0.32
C GLY A 226 9.42 -17.53 0.25
N LEU A 227 10.39 -17.99 1.05
CA LEU A 227 10.30 -19.23 1.81
C LEU A 227 9.15 -19.19 2.81
N TYR A 228 9.03 -18.09 3.56
CA TYR A 228 7.98 -17.91 4.57
C TYR A 228 6.57 -18.08 4.01
N VAL A 229 6.26 -17.40 2.89
CA VAL A 229 4.93 -17.50 2.27
C VAL A 229 4.67 -18.86 1.60
N ASN A 230 5.70 -19.69 1.45
CA ASN A 230 5.61 -21.08 0.99
C ASN A 230 5.66 -22.10 2.14
N ASN A 231 5.46 -21.67 3.39
CA ASN A 231 5.50 -22.49 4.62
C ASN A 231 6.88 -23.06 4.99
N TYR A 232 7.96 -22.45 4.49
CA TYR A 232 9.34 -22.73 4.89
C TYR A 232 9.87 -21.61 5.78
N TYR A 233 10.99 -21.82 6.46
CA TYR A 233 11.67 -20.80 7.27
C TYR A 233 10.76 -20.10 8.31
N GLN A 234 9.77 -20.82 8.86
CA GLN A 234 8.70 -20.27 9.69
C GLN A 234 9.18 -19.67 11.02
N SER A 235 10.30 -20.14 11.55
CA SER A 235 10.94 -19.64 12.78
C SER A 235 12.10 -18.68 12.52
N GLY A 236 12.40 -18.38 11.26
CA GLY A 236 13.57 -17.62 10.84
C GLY A 236 13.47 -16.11 11.06
N ALA A 237 14.63 -15.45 11.05
CA ALA A 237 14.73 -14.00 11.06
C ALA A 237 14.77 -13.45 9.62
N PHE A 238 14.10 -12.30 9.39
CA PHE A 238 14.07 -11.59 8.11
C PHE A 238 15.11 -10.47 8.06
N ASP A 239 16.35 -10.83 8.39
CA ASP A 239 17.51 -9.94 8.55
C ASP A 239 18.29 -9.73 7.25
N GLY A 240 17.94 -10.46 6.19
CA GLY A 240 18.68 -10.44 4.93
C GLY A 240 20.05 -11.09 5.01
N TYR A 241 20.29 -11.99 5.97
CA TYR A 241 21.50 -12.81 6.05
C TYR A 241 21.29 -14.23 5.53
N PHE A 242 22.15 -14.69 4.61
CA PHE A 242 22.06 -16.02 4.03
C PHE A 242 22.76 -17.01 4.96
N SER A 243 22.04 -17.45 5.98
CA SER A 243 22.52 -18.46 6.93
C SER A 243 22.45 -19.88 6.36
N THR A 244 23.10 -20.82 7.04
CA THR A 244 22.95 -22.25 6.75
C THR A 244 21.50 -22.74 6.94
N THR A 245 20.74 -22.12 7.84
CA THR A 245 19.30 -22.38 8.00
C THR A 245 18.53 -22.01 6.73
N VAL A 246 18.76 -20.81 6.16
CA VAL A 246 18.15 -20.41 4.88
C VAL A 246 18.51 -21.39 3.77
N ALA A 247 19.80 -21.80 3.70
CA ALA A 247 20.26 -22.79 2.72
C ALA A 247 19.48 -24.12 2.82
N ASN A 248 19.29 -24.64 4.04
CA ASN A 248 18.60 -25.90 4.29
C ASN A 248 17.11 -25.82 3.92
N GLU A 249 16.44 -24.70 4.22
CA GLU A 249 15.04 -24.46 3.85
C GLU A 249 14.87 -24.38 2.32
N ILE A 250 15.83 -23.80 1.60
CA ILE A 250 15.84 -23.80 0.11
C ILE A 250 15.96 -25.23 -0.42
N VAL A 251 16.84 -26.06 0.15
CA VAL A 251 16.96 -27.47 -0.25
C VAL A 251 15.65 -28.22 0.00
N ALA A 252 15.00 -27.99 1.14
CA ALA A 252 13.71 -28.60 1.44
C ALA A 252 12.62 -28.17 0.44
N PHE A 253 12.52 -26.87 0.15
CA PHE A 253 11.61 -26.32 -0.86
C PHE A 253 11.87 -26.93 -2.25
N ARG A 254 13.14 -27.01 -2.69
CA ARG A 254 13.51 -27.59 -4.00
C ARG A 254 13.10 -29.04 -4.12
N LYS A 255 13.32 -29.84 -3.07
CA LYS A 255 12.89 -31.25 -3.03
C LYS A 255 11.39 -31.40 -3.13
N PHE A 256 10.63 -30.57 -2.41
CA PHE A 256 9.17 -30.53 -2.53
C PHE A 256 8.71 -30.17 -3.95
N MET A 257 9.40 -29.20 -4.58
CA MET A 257 9.12 -28.77 -5.96
C MET A 257 9.71 -29.69 -7.05
N ILE A 258 10.43 -30.75 -6.68
CA ILE A 258 11.13 -31.67 -7.59
C ILE A 258 12.09 -30.91 -8.54
N LEU A 259 12.77 -29.89 -8.01
CA LEU A 259 13.79 -29.14 -8.73
C LEU A 259 15.16 -29.83 -8.60
N PRO A 260 16.05 -29.76 -9.62
CA PRO A 260 17.36 -30.38 -9.56
C PRO A 260 18.17 -29.93 -8.33
N ASP A 261 18.99 -30.82 -7.76
CA ASP A 261 19.95 -30.48 -6.70
C ASP A 261 21.18 -29.79 -7.31
N GLY A 262 21.06 -28.50 -7.62
CA GLY A 262 22.22 -27.62 -7.80
C GLY A 262 23.20 -27.97 -8.92
N SER A 263 22.73 -28.21 -10.14
CA SER A 263 23.37 -27.67 -11.35
C SER A 263 22.30 -27.44 -12.41
N LEU A 264 22.03 -26.17 -12.73
CA LEU A 264 21.49 -25.88 -14.05
C LEU A 264 22.66 -26.08 -14.99
N SER A 265 22.78 -27.28 -15.58
CA SER A 265 23.57 -27.43 -16.79
C SER A 265 23.01 -26.42 -17.78
N SER A 266 23.81 -25.43 -18.13
CA SER A 266 23.54 -24.48 -19.21
C SER A 266 22.96 -25.22 -20.41
N ALA A 267 21.69 -24.97 -20.71
CA ALA A 267 21.05 -25.31 -21.96
C ALA A 267 20.93 -24.05 -22.81
#